data_AF-U6GXG3-F1
#
_entry.id   AF-U6GXG3-F1
#
_cell.length_a   1.000
_cell.length_b   1.000
_cell.length_c   1.000
_cell.angle_alpha   90.00
_cell.angle_beta   90.00
_cell.angle_gamma   90.00
#
_symmetry.space_group_name_H-M   'P 1'
#
loop_
_entity.id
_entity.type
_entity.pdbx_description
1 polymer ?
#
loop_
_entity_poly.entity_id
_entity_poly.type
_entity_poly.pdbx_seq_one_letter_code
_entity_poly.pdbx_strand_id
1 'polypeptide(L)'
;MQQQQMQQQQQDAAAAARCSKMQQQQMQQQQQQQQMQQQQQDAAAAARCSKIQQQQMQRQQMQQQQQQDAAAATARCSSSSKMQQQQQNAAAAERQPHPNTMKARTEAAAASAAAIATAAPAPGLAAAAAAAAPGLAAAAAAAAAAASNHQQQQQQQQQQQQQQQQQQTAE
;
A
#
# COMPACT_ATOMS: atom_id res chain seq x y z
N MET A 1 -82.19 -31.26 37.16
CA MET A 1 -81.21 -31.77 36.17
C MET A 1 -80.83 -30.73 35.11
N GLN A 2 -81.77 -30.17 34.35
CA GLN A 2 -81.44 -29.24 33.25
C GLN A 2 -80.71 -27.95 33.71
N GLN A 3 -81.10 -27.37 34.85
CA GLN A 3 -80.43 -26.19 35.42
C GLN A 3 -78.96 -26.45 35.79
N GLN A 4 -78.65 -27.66 36.29
CA GLN A 4 -77.29 -28.02 36.69
C GLN A 4 -76.37 -28.19 35.47
N GLN A 5 -76.88 -28.75 34.36
CA GLN A 5 -76.13 -28.83 33.10
C GLN A 5 -75.79 -27.44 32.55
N MET A 6 -76.70 -26.48 32.63
CA MET A 6 -76.45 -25.11 32.15
C MET A 6 -75.36 -24.42 32.98
N GLN A 7 -75.35 -24.59 34.31
CA GLN A 7 -74.28 -24.08 35.16
C GLN A 7 -72.92 -24.70 34.82
N GLN A 8 -72.87 -26.03 34.59
CA GLN A 8 -71.62 -26.69 34.20
C GLN A 8 -71.09 -26.13 32.88
N GLN A 9 -71.94 -25.97 31.86
CA GLN A 9 -71.54 -25.38 30.58
C GLN A 9 -71.02 -23.94 30.73
N GLN A 10 -71.62 -23.13 31.60
CA GLN A 10 -71.12 -21.78 31.87
C GLN A 10 -69.75 -21.80 32.55
N GLN A 11 -69.51 -22.74 33.47
CA GLN A 11 -68.20 -22.89 34.11
C GLN A 11 -67.13 -23.36 33.11
N ASP A 12 -67.45 -24.33 32.26
CA ASP A 12 -66.53 -24.84 31.23
C ASP A 12 -66.21 -23.77 30.18
N ALA A 13 -67.23 -23.01 29.74
CA ALA A 13 -67.03 -21.88 28.83
C ALA A 13 -66.18 -20.77 29.46
N ALA A 14 -66.40 -20.45 30.74
CA ALA A 14 -65.59 -19.48 31.47
C ALA A 14 -64.14 -19.96 31.65
N ALA A 15 -63.92 -21.25 31.92
CA ALA A 15 -62.59 -21.83 32.01
C ALA A 15 -61.86 -21.79 30.66
N ALA A 16 -62.55 -22.16 29.57
CA ALA A 16 -62.01 -22.07 28.22
C ALA A 16 -61.66 -20.62 27.84
N ALA A 17 -62.51 -19.65 28.18
CA ALA A 17 -62.24 -18.23 27.95
C ALA A 17 -61.02 -17.73 28.74
N ARG A 18 -60.86 -18.15 30.00
CA ARG A 18 -59.66 -17.83 30.81
C ARG A 18 -58.39 -18.44 30.21
N CYS A 19 -58.46 -19.69 29.76
CA CYS A 19 -57.34 -20.38 29.10
C CYS A 19 -56.94 -19.68 27.80
N SER A 20 -57.92 -19.36 26.94
CA SER A 20 -57.69 -18.63 25.69
C SER A 20 -57.07 -17.25 25.93
N LYS A 21 -57.56 -16.51 26.94
CA LYS A 21 -56.99 -15.19 27.30
C LYS A 21 -55.56 -15.29 27.81
N MET A 22 -55.25 -16.30 28.64
CA MET A 22 -53.89 -16.53 29.12
C MET A 22 -52.95 -16.90 27.95
N GLN A 23 -53.39 -17.76 27.05
CA GLN A 23 -52.62 -18.14 25.86
C GLN A 23 -52.38 -16.94 24.95
N GLN A 24 -53.39 -16.10 24.74
CA GLN A 24 -53.26 -14.86 23.98
C GLN A 24 -52.27 -13.89 24.64
N GLN A 25 -52.34 -13.74 25.97
CA GLN A 25 -51.42 -12.89 26.72
C GLN A 25 -49.98 -13.41 26.63
N GLN A 26 -49.78 -14.73 26.70
CA GLN A 26 -48.47 -15.36 26.55
C GLN A 26 -47.89 -15.13 25.15
N MET A 27 -48.70 -15.29 24.11
CA MET A 27 -48.28 -15.01 22.72
C MET A 27 -47.89 -13.54 22.55
N GLN A 28 -48.68 -12.61 23.11
CA GLN A 28 -48.40 -11.18 23.03
C GLN A 28 -47.08 -10.83 23.73
N GLN A 29 -46.81 -11.43 24.89
CA GLN A 29 -45.55 -11.24 25.61
C GLN A 29 -44.35 -11.80 24.82
N GLN A 30 -44.51 -12.96 24.18
CA GLN A 30 -43.48 -13.55 23.33
C GLN A 30 -43.18 -12.67 22.11
N GLN A 31 -44.22 -12.11 21.47
CA GLN A 31 -44.07 -11.20 20.34
C GLN A 31 -43.31 -9.93 20.74
N GLN A 32 -43.61 -9.35 21.92
CA GLN A 32 -42.87 -8.20 22.43
C GLN A 32 -41.38 -8.50 22.66
N GLN A 33 -41.06 -9.68 23.21
CA GLN A 33 -39.66 -10.08 23.41
C GLN A 33 -38.92 -10.22 22.09
N GLN A 34 -39.55 -10.80 21.06
CA GLN A 34 -38.94 -10.90 19.73
C GLN A 34 -38.68 -9.52 19.10
N GLN A 35 -39.63 -8.58 19.21
CA GLN A 35 -39.43 -7.21 18.71
C GLN A 35 -38.26 -6.50 19.40
N MET A 36 -38.15 -6.62 20.73
CA MET A 36 -37.03 -6.06 21.50
C MET A 36 -35.69 -6.67 21.08
N GLN A 37 -35.65 -7.98 20.83
CA GLN A 37 -34.42 -8.65 20.39
C GLN A 37 -34.03 -8.22 18.98
N GLN A 38 -34.99 -8.07 18.06
CA GLN A 38 -34.74 -7.58 16.71
C GLN A 38 -34.22 -6.15 16.72
N GLN A 39 -34.83 -5.26 17.51
CA GLN A 39 -34.38 -3.88 17.65
C GLN A 39 -32.94 -3.78 18.20
N GLN A 40 -32.55 -4.65 19.14
CA GLN A 40 -31.16 -4.72 19.60
C GLN A 40 -30.20 -5.19 18.52
N GLN A 41 -30.59 -6.18 17.70
CA GLN A 41 -29.77 -6.65 16.59
C GLN A 41 -29.60 -5.56 15.52
N ASP A 42 -30.68 -4.85 15.18
CA ASP A 42 -30.64 -3.75 14.21
C ASP A 42 -29.78 -2.59 14.72
N ALA A 43 -29.92 -2.21 16.00
CA ALA A 43 -29.09 -1.18 16.61
C ALA A 43 -27.60 -1.59 16.63
N ALA A 44 -27.30 -2.86 16.95
CA ALA A 44 -25.94 -3.37 16.93
C ALA A 44 -25.36 -3.42 15.50
N ALA A 45 -26.16 -3.80 14.50
CA ALA A 45 -25.77 -3.81 13.10
C ALA A 45 -25.47 -2.39 12.60
N ALA A 46 -26.34 -1.42 12.92
CA ALA A 46 -26.13 -0.01 12.58
C ALA A 46 -24.84 0.55 13.22
N ALA A 47 -24.58 0.22 14.49
CA ALA A 47 -23.35 0.62 15.18
C ALA A 47 -22.09 0.02 14.52
N ARG A 48 -22.14 -1.26 14.11
CA ARG A 48 -21.04 -1.90 13.36
C ARG A 48 -20.80 -1.22 12.02
N CYS A 49 -21.87 -0.90 11.28
CA CYS A 49 -21.78 -0.23 9.98
C CYS A 49 -21.12 1.16 10.12
N SER A 50 -21.55 1.97 11.09
CA SER A 50 -20.94 3.28 11.37
C SER A 50 -19.45 3.16 11.71
N LYS A 51 -19.05 2.16 12.50
CA LYS A 51 -17.64 1.91 12.84
C LYS A 51 -16.80 1.52 11.62
N ILE A 52 -17.33 0.66 10.75
CA ILE A 52 -16.65 0.27 9.50
C ILE A 52 -16.47 1.49 8.60
N GLN A 53 -17.50 2.31 8.46
CA GLN A 53 -17.44 3.53 7.66
C GLN A 53 -16.39 4.52 8.21
N GLN A 54 -16.35 4.72 9.53
CA GLN A 54 -15.32 5.56 10.17
C GLN A 54 -13.92 5.01 9.93
N GLN A 55 -13.73 3.70 10.05
CA GLN A 55 -12.44 3.05 9.80
C GLN A 55 -12.01 3.19 8.33
N GLN A 56 -12.94 3.08 7.38
CA GLN A 56 -12.65 3.29 5.96
C GLN A 56 -12.21 4.73 5.68
N MET A 57 -12.89 5.73 6.26
CA MET A 57 -12.49 7.13 6.14
C MET A 57 -11.08 7.36 6.69
N GLN A 58 -10.77 6.78 7.86
CA GLN A 58 -9.43 6.88 8.45
C GLN A 58 -8.35 6.22 7.58
N ARG A 59 -8.64 5.06 6.97
CA ARG A 59 -7.72 4.43 6.00
C ARG A 59 -7.50 5.30 4.76
N GLN A 60 -8.55 5.91 4.22
CA GLN A 60 -8.40 6.83 3.08
C GLN A 60 -7.51 8.03 3.43
N GLN A 61 -7.72 8.64 4.60
CA GLN A 61 -6.90 9.77 5.03
C GLN A 61 -5.42 9.36 5.18
N MET A 62 -5.16 8.21 5.79
CA MET A 62 -3.79 7.70 5.92
C MET A 62 -3.16 7.37 4.57
N GLN A 63 -3.91 6.81 3.62
CA GLN A 63 -3.42 6.57 2.26
C GLN A 63 -3.07 7.88 1.52
N GLN A 64 -3.90 8.92 1.66
CA GLN A 64 -3.57 10.23 1.09
C GLN A 64 -2.30 10.81 1.69
N GLN A 65 -2.13 10.72 3.01
CA GLN A 65 -0.89 11.18 3.66
C GLN A 65 0.32 10.40 3.14
N GLN A 66 0.21 9.07 3.01
CA GLN A 66 1.28 8.24 2.48
C GLN A 66 1.64 8.59 1.03
N GLN A 67 0.65 8.92 0.21
CA GLN A 67 0.89 9.37 -1.17
C GLN A 67 1.57 10.74 -1.21
N GLN A 68 1.19 11.67 -0.32
CA GLN A 68 1.85 12.97 -0.19
C GLN A 68 3.30 12.81 0.29
N ASP A 69 3.56 11.94 1.26
CA ASP A 69 4.89 11.67 1.78
C ASP A 69 5.77 10.98 0.72
N ALA A 70 5.21 10.02 -0.02
CA ALA A 70 5.91 9.35 -1.12
C ALA A 70 6.21 10.32 -2.27
N ALA A 71 5.26 11.20 -2.63
CA ALA A 71 5.47 12.24 -3.64
C ALA A 71 6.55 13.25 -3.18
N ALA A 72 6.51 13.68 -1.91
CA ALA A 72 7.51 14.57 -1.33
C ALA A 72 8.90 13.92 -1.29
N ALA A 73 9.00 12.64 -0.93
CA ALA A 73 10.24 11.88 -0.97
C ALA A 73 10.79 11.77 -2.40
N THR A 74 9.92 11.46 -3.37
CA THR A 74 10.30 11.38 -4.79
C THR A 74 10.79 12.73 -5.33
N ALA A 75 10.14 13.83 -4.95
CA ALA A 75 10.57 15.18 -5.29
C ALA A 75 11.94 15.51 -4.67
N ARG A 76 12.19 15.14 -3.40
CA ARG A 76 13.49 15.31 -2.74
C ARG A 76 14.60 14.52 -3.44
N CYS A 77 14.36 13.25 -3.78
CA CYS A 77 15.33 12.42 -4.51
C CYS A 77 15.67 13.01 -5.89
N SER A 78 14.65 13.49 -6.61
CA SER A 78 14.83 14.09 -7.94
C SER A 78 15.65 15.37 -7.90
N SER A 79 15.44 16.22 -6.88
CA SER A 79 16.22 17.45 -6.68
C SER A 79 17.68 17.15 -6.30
N SER A 80 17.91 16.14 -5.46
CA SER A 80 19.27 15.72 -5.08
C SER A 80 20.07 15.22 -6.28
N SER A 81 19.47 14.38 -7.14
CA SER A 81 20.13 13.89 -8.36
C SER A 81 20.49 15.03 -9.32
N LYS A 82 19.61 16.02 -9.52
CA LYS A 82 19.91 17.18 -10.37
C LYS A 82 21.10 17.99 -9.84
N MET A 83 21.14 18.22 -8.53
CA MET A 83 22.24 18.95 -7.90
C MET A 83 23.57 18.20 -8.03
N GLN A 84 23.55 16.88 -7.81
CA GLN A 84 24.73 16.03 -7.95
C GLN A 84 25.23 15.96 -9.40
N GLN A 85 24.31 15.89 -10.37
CA GLN A 85 24.64 15.93 -11.80
C GLN A 85 25.21 17.29 -12.22
N GLN A 86 24.69 18.39 -11.69
CA GLN A 86 25.22 19.73 -11.95
C GLN A 86 26.63 19.90 -11.39
N GLN A 87 26.92 19.37 -10.18
CA GLN A 87 28.28 19.35 -9.63
C GLN A 87 29.24 18.52 -10.49
N GLN A 88 28.81 17.35 -10.98
CA GLN A 88 29.64 16.52 -11.87
C GLN A 88 29.92 17.22 -13.20
N ASN A 89 28.93 17.88 -13.79
CA ASN A 89 29.13 18.66 -15.02
C ASN A 89 30.05 19.88 -14.81
N ALA A 90 29.93 20.58 -13.69
CA ALA A 90 30.82 21.69 -13.36
C ALA A 90 32.28 21.21 -13.17
N ALA A 91 32.49 20.10 -12.45
CA ALA A 91 33.80 19.50 -12.28
C ALA A 91 34.39 18.97 -13.60
N ALA A 92 33.54 18.43 -14.50
CA ALA A 92 33.96 18.00 -15.83
C ALA A 92 34.33 19.19 -16.73
N ALA A 93 33.62 20.32 -16.62
CA ALA A 93 33.93 21.55 -17.34
C ALA A 93 35.28 22.14 -16.91
N GLU A 94 35.64 22.11 -15.62
CA GLU A 94 36.99 22.49 -15.17
C GLU A 94 38.10 21.53 -15.64
N ARG A 95 37.77 20.24 -15.84
CA ARG A 95 38.72 19.26 -16.36
C ARG A 95 38.87 19.29 -17.87
N GLN A 96 38.08 20.07 -18.60
CA GLN A 96 38.33 20.32 -20.02
C GLN A 96 39.59 21.20 -20.14
N PRO A 97 40.71 20.67 -20.63
CA PRO A 97 41.92 21.48 -20.79
C PRO A 97 41.62 22.61 -21.76
N HIS A 98 41.73 23.85 -21.31
CA HIS A 98 41.57 25.01 -22.16
C HIS A 98 42.45 24.85 -23.42
N PRO A 99 41.93 25.07 -24.63
CA PRO A 99 42.68 24.84 -25.88
C PRO A 99 43.97 25.68 -25.98
N ASN A 100 44.12 26.74 -25.17
CA ASN A 100 45.34 27.55 -25.11
C ASN A 100 46.49 26.91 -24.31
N THR A 101 46.25 25.96 -23.40
CA THR A 101 47.33 25.28 -22.66
C THR A 101 47.86 24.03 -23.37
N MET A 102 47.15 23.51 -24.38
CA MET A 102 47.64 22.39 -25.19
C MET A 102 48.87 22.77 -26.02
N LYS A 103 48.97 24.02 -26.50
CA LYS A 103 50.13 24.49 -27.28
C LYS A 103 51.42 24.54 -26.47
N ALA A 104 51.35 24.91 -25.18
CA ALA A 104 52.52 24.98 -24.30
C ALA A 104 53.01 23.61 -23.79
N ARG A 105 52.12 22.61 -23.72
CA ARG A 105 52.47 21.27 -23.20
C ARG A 105 53.13 20.36 -24.24
N THR A 106 52.84 20.54 -25.52
CA THR A 106 53.52 19.77 -26.58
C THR A 106 55.00 20.12 -26.73
N GLU A 107 55.43 21.33 -26.37
CA GLU A 107 56.86 21.70 -26.42
C GLU A 107 57.66 21.26 -25.19
N ALA A 108 57.03 21.11 -24.02
CA ALA A 108 57.71 20.60 -22.82
C ALA A 108 57.91 19.07 -22.82
N ALA A 109 57.07 18.32 -23.54
CA ALA A 109 57.21 16.86 -23.65
C ALA A 109 58.34 16.40 -24.59
N ALA A 110 58.81 17.27 -25.50
CA ALA A 110 59.93 16.96 -26.40
C ALA A 110 61.31 17.02 -25.70
N ALA A 111 61.42 17.61 -24.51
CA ALA A 111 62.69 17.73 -23.78
C ALA A 111 62.96 16.59 -22.77
N SER A 112 62.00 15.71 -22.49
CA SER A 112 62.14 14.66 -21.46
C SER A 112 62.11 13.23 -22.03
N ALA A 113 62.58 13.04 -23.27
CA ALA A 113 62.66 11.74 -23.94
C ALA A 113 64.11 11.20 -24.10
N ALA A 114 65.10 11.80 -23.43
CA ALA A 114 66.53 11.48 -23.65
C ALA A 114 67.22 10.65 -22.56
N ALA A 115 66.52 10.18 -21.53
CA ALA A 115 67.12 9.27 -20.56
C ALA A 115 66.05 8.37 -19.95
N ILE A 116 65.99 7.10 -20.36
CA ILE A 116 66.29 5.92 -19.55
C ILE A 116 66.38 4.73 -20.52
N ALA A 117 67.59 4.19 -20.64
CA ALA A 117 67.85 2.90 -21.28
C ALA A 117 67.90 1.80 -20.20
N THR A 118 67.53 0.59 -20.63
CA THR A 118 67.78 -0.74 -20.04
C THR A 118 67.06 -1.13 -18.73
N ALA A 119 65.96 -1.91 -18.85
CA ALA A 119 65.75 -3.14 -18.07
C ALA A 119 64.50 -3.95 -18.54
N ALA A 120 64.76 -5.22 -18.92
CA ALA A 120 63.98 -6.46 -18.80
C ALA A 120 62.45 -6.56 -19.14
N PRO A 121 62.00 -7.71 -19.71
CA PRO A 121 60.59 -7.96 -20.03
C PRO A 121 59.79 -8.43 -18.80
N ALA A 122 58.67 -7.75 -18.49
CA ALA A 122 57.68 -8.19 -17.50
C ALA A 122 56.30 -8.37 -18.18
N PRO A 123 55.58 -9.48 -17.91
CA PRO A 123 54.25 -9.73 -18.46
C PRO A 123 53.20 -9.00 -17.61
N GLY A 124 52.36 -8.15 -18.23
CA GLY A 124 51.40 -7.34 -17.48
C GLY A 124 50.32 -6.64 -18.31
N LEU A 125 49.72 -7.34 -19.28
CA LEU A 125 48.59 -6.83 -20.09
C LEU A 125 47.23 -7.28 -19.51
N ALA A 126 46.86 -6.80 -18.32
CA ALA A 126 45.60 -7.20 -17.68
C ALA A 126 44.83 -6.06 -16.95
N ALA A 127 45.09 -4.79 -17.26
CA ALA A 127 44.53 -3.67 -16.48
C ALA A 127 43.50 -2.78 -17.22
N ALA A 128 43.18 -3.03 -18.49
CA ALA A 128 42.27 -2.17 -19.27
C ALA A 128 40.77 -2.59 -19.24
N ALA A 129 40.43 -3.74 -18.65
CA ALA A 129 39.04 -4.23 -18.62
C ALA A 129 38.23 -3.78 -17.38
N ALA A 130 38.84 -3.11 -16.41
CA ALA A 130 38.19 -2.77 -15.13
C ALA A 130 37.26 -1.53 -15.18
N ALA A 131 37.35 -0.70 -16.23
CA ALA A 131 36.58 0.55 -16.31
C ALA A 131 35.14 0.38 -16.85
N ALA A 132 34.80 -0.77 -17.45
CA ALA A 132 33.46 -1.07 -17.96
C ALA A 132 32.53 -1.76 -16.94
N ALA A 133 33.08 -2.28 -15.85
CA ALA A 133 32.33 -2.97 -14.79
C ALA A 133 31.25 -2.12 -14.08
N PRO A 134 31.43 -0.81 -13.79
CA PRO A 134 30.44 -0.05 -13.03
C PRO A 134 29.17 0.27 -13.82
N GLY A 135 29.24 0.35 -15.16
CA GLY A 135 28.07 0.62 -16.01
C GLY A 135 27.08 -0.55 -16.06
N LEU A 136 27.59 -1.78 -16.10
CA LEU A 136 26.76 -2.99 -16.08
C LEU A 136 26.13 -3.23 -14.70
N ALA A 137 26.82 -2.90 -13.61
CA ALA A 137 26.27 -2.97 -12.26
C ALA A 137 25.10 -1.98 -12.05
N ALA A 138 25.21 -0.75 -12.56
CA ALA A 138 24.14 0.24 -12.49
C ALA A 138 22.91 -0.17 -13.32
N ALA A 139 23.12 -0.73 -14.52
CA ALA A 139 22.03 -1.24 -15.35
C ALA A 139 21.30 -2.44 -14.70
N ALA A 140 22.04 -3.35 -14.06
CA ALA A 140 21.47 -4.47 -13.33
C ALA A 140 20.65 -4.01 -12.10
N ALA A 141 21.12 -3.00 -11.37
CA ALA A 141 20.39 -2.42 -10.24
C ALA A 141 19.09 -1.72 -10.68
N ALA A 142 19.12 -0.98 -11.79
CA ALA A 142 17.94 -0.35 -12.36
C ALA A 142 16.89 -1.39 -12.84
N ALA A 143 17.34 -2.48 -13.46
CA ALA A 143 16.47 -3.59 -13.87
C ALA A 143 15.84 -4.30 -12.66
N ALA A 144 16.59 -4.53 -11.59
CA ALA A 144 16.08 -5.11 -10.35
C ALA A 144 15.06 -4.19 -9.66
N ALA A 145 15.30 -2.88 -9.63
CA ALA A 145 14.35 -1.91 -9.08
C ALA A 145 13.05 -1.84 -9.90
N ALA A 146 13.13 -1.91 -11.23
CA ALA A 146 11.97 -1.96 -12.11
C ALA A 146 11.14 -3.23 -11.91
N ALA A 147 11.80 -4.39 -11.80
CA ALA A 147 11.14 -5.67 -11.50
C ALA A 147 10.42 -5.63 -10.14
N SER A 148 11.06 -5.07 -9.12
CA SER A 148 10.46 -4.93 -7.78
C SER A 148 9.24 -4.00 -7.77
N ASN A 149 9.28 -2.90 -8.53
CA ASN A 149 8.13 -2.00 -8.70
C ASN A 149 6.96 -2.69 -9.42
N HIS A 150 7.27 -3.46 -10.47
CA HIS A 150 6.24 -4.20 -11.21
C HIS A 150 5.56 -5.27 -10.32
N GLN A 151 6.35 -5.97 -9.50
CA GLN A 151 5.82 -6.94 -8.54
C GLN A 151 4.94 -6.28 -7.47
N GLN A 152 5.33 -5.12 -6.94
CA GLN A 152 4.52 -4.36 -5.99
C GLN A 152 3.20 -3.85 -6.61
N GLN A 153 3.24 -3.37 -7.86
CA GLN A 153 2.02 -2.95 -8.56
C GLN A 153 1.04 -4.11 -8.78
N GLN A 154 1.53 -5.30 -9.13
CA GLN A 154 0.66 -6.47 -9.28
C GLN A 154 0.00 -6.88 -7.95
N GLN A 155 0.74 -6.84 -6.84
CA GLN A 155 0.16 -7.13 -5.52
C GLN A 155 -0.90 -6.11 -5.11
N GLN A 156 -0.71 -4.82 -5.41
CA GLN A 156 -1.73 -3.80 -5.15
C GLN A 156 -2.99 -4.00 -5.99
N GLN A 157 -2.86 -4.37 -7.27
CA GLN A 157 -4.03 -4.66 -8.11
C GLN A 157 -4.81 -5.88 -7.60
N GLN A 158 -4.14 -6.95 -7.17
CA GLN A 158 -4.83 -8.11 -6.59
C GLN A 158 -5.58 -7.76 -5.30
N GLN A 159 -4.99 -6.93 -4.42
CA GLN A 159 -5.68 -6.47 -3.21
C GLN A 159 -6.90 -5.60 -3.51
N GLN A 160 -6.83 -4.74 -4.53
CA GLN A 160 -8.00 -3.96 -4.95
C GLN A 160 -9.12 -4.84 -5.51
N GLN A 161 -8.80 -5.86 -6.31
CA GLN A 161 -9.80 -6.80 -6.80
C GLN A 161 -10.46 -7.60 -5.66
N GLN A 162 -9.70 -8.04 -4.66
CA GLN A 162 -10.27 -8.72 -3.51
C GLN A 162 -11.20 -7.81 -2.68
N GLN A 163 -10.86 -6.53 -2.52
CA GLN A 163 -11.74 -5.57 -1.83
C GLN A 163 -13.01 -5.28 -2.62
N GLN A 164 -12.95 -5.24 -3.96
CA GLN A 164 -14.17 -5.09 -4.77
C GLN A 164 -15.06 -6.33 -4.69
N GLN A 165 -14.48 -7.53 -4.73
CA GLN A 165 -15.27 -8.77 -4.54
C GLN A 165 -15.91 -8.84 -3.15
N GLN A 166 -15.22 -8.42 -2.09
CA GLN A 166 -15.79 -8.39 -0.75
C GLN A 166 -16.92 -7.36 -0.62
N GLN A 167 -16.85 -6.23 -1.31
CA GLN A 167 -17.95 -5.26 -1.34
C GLN A 167 -19.16 -5.80 -2.12
N GLN A 168 -18.93 -6.43 -3.28
CA GLN A 168 -20.01 -7.04 -4.07
C GLN A 168 -20.64 -8.28 -3.42
N THR A 169 -19.93 -8.97 -2.53
CA THR A 169 -20.47 -10.12 -1.77
C THR A 169 -21.18 -9.68 -0.49
N ALA A 170 -20.92 -8.47 -0.01
CA ALA A 170 -21.49 -7.94 1.23
C ALA A 170 -22.75 -7.08 1.03
N GLU A 171 -22.99 -6.60 -0.20
CA GLU A 171 -24.28 -6.03 -0.65
C GLU A 171 -25.29 -7.12 -1.02
#